data_AF-A0A1V0DIY5-F1
#
_entry.id   AF-A0A1V0DIY5-F1
#
_cell.length_a   1.000
_cell.length_b   1.000
_cell.length_c   1.000
_cell.angle_alpha   90.00
_cell.angle_beta   90.00
_cell.angle_gamma   90.00
#
_symmetry.space_group_name_H-M   'P 1'
#
loop_
_entity.id
_entity.type
_entity.pdbx_description
1 polymer ?
#
loop_
_entity_poly.entity_id
_entity_poly.type
_entity_poly.pdbx_seq_one_letter_code
_entity_poly.pdbx_strand_id
1 'polypeptide(L)' 'MMTHTLDEVAAAVADVVRTALTHGDDVHLPGLGTFFVEHQDSRLEERDGQMVMEPPRDIVAFSPED' A
#
# COMPACT_ATOMS: atom_id res chain seq x y z
N MET A 1 -27.75 19.53 3.88
CA MET A 1 -26.49 18.82 4.22
C MET A 1 -26.34 17.69 3.23
N MET A 2 -25.17 17.53 2.60
CA MET A 2 -24.91 16.34 1.80
C MET A 2 -24.52 15.21 2.76
N THR A 3 -25.35 14.17 2.80
CA THR A 3 -25.06 12.98 3.59
C THR A 3 -24.28 12.04 2.69
N HIS A 4 -22.96 11.95 2.89
CA HIS A 4 -22.14 10.99 2.17
C HIS A 4 -22.40 9.58 2.69
N THR A 5 -22.39 8.61 1.79
CA THR A 5 -22.43 7.21 2.20
C THR A 5 -21.08 6.81 2.82
N LEU A 6 -21.07 5.78 3.66
CA LEU A 6 -19.82 5.25 4.21
C LEU A 6 -18.86 4.82 3.09
N ASP A 7 -19.38 4.26 2.00
CA ASP A 7 -18.61 3.82 0.85
C ASP A 7 -17.91 5.00 0.13
N GLU A 8 -18.60 6.14 0.00
CA GLU A 8 -18.02 7.36 -0.56
C GLU A 8 -16.86 7.89 0.30
N VAL A 9 -17.04 7.87 1.62
CA VAL A 9 -15.99 8.29 2.56
C VAL A 9 -14.81 7.33 2.51
N ALA A 10 -15.05 6.02 2.49
CA ALA A 10 -13.99 5.01 2.40
C ALA A 10 -13.20 5.13 1.09
N ALA A 11 -13.87 5.36 -0.04
CA ALA A 11 -13.22 5.59 -1.32
C ALA A 11 -12.35 6.86 -1.31
N ALA A 12 -12.86 7.96 -0.75
CA ALA A 12 -12.09 9.19 -0.61
C ALA A 12 -10.85 9.02 0.26
N VAL A 13 -10.95 8.27 1.37
CA VAL A 13 -9.79 7.95 2.21
C VAL A 13 -8.77 7.11 1.45
N ALA A 14 -9.23 6.07 0.74
CA ALA A 14 -8.35 5.23 -0.07
C ALA A 14 -7.61 6.02 -1.16
N ASP A 15 -8.28 7.00 -1.78
CA ASP A 15 -7.68 7.91 -2.76
C ASP A 15 -6.58 8.77 -2.14
N VAL A 16 -6.83 9.36 -0.96
CA VAL A 16 -5.83 10.16 -0.24
C VAL A 16 -4.62 9.31 0.13
N VAL A 17 -4.83 8.11 0.67
CA VAL A 17 -3.75 7.18 1.03
C VAL A 17 -2.92 6.83 -0.21
N ARG A 18 -3.57 6.45 -1.31
CA ARG A 18 -2.90 6.12 -2.57
C ARG A 18 -2.06 7.29 -3.08
N THR A 19 -2.61 8.50 -3.07
CA THR A 19 -1.90 9.69 -3.53
C THR A 19 -0.67 9.95 -2.68
N ALA A 20 -0.77 9.90 -1.35
CA ALA A 20 0.38 10.10 -0.46
C ALA A 20 1.50 9.06 -0.72
N LEU A 21 1.14 7.77 -0.79
CA LEU A 21 2.11 6.69 -1.05
C LEU A 21 2.80 6.84 -2.41
N THR A 22 2.10 7.34 -3.42
CA THR A 22 2.69 7.60 -4.75
C THR A 22 3.76 8.70 -4.71
N HIS A 23 3.68 9.61 -3.74
CA HIS A 23 4.69 10.65 -3.51
C HIS A 23 5.82 10.20 -2.57
N GLY A 24 5.77 8.97 -2.06
CA GLY A 24 6.75 8.43 -1.12
C GLY A 24 6.48 8.83 0.33
N ASP A 25 5.28 9.33 0.64
CA ASP A 25 4.88 9.68 2.00
C ASP A 25 4.19 8.51 2.70
N ASP A 26 4.58 8.23 3.93
CA ASP A 26 3.88 7.29 4.81
C ASP A 26 2.58 7.91 5.35
N VAL A 27 1.55 7.10 5.51
CA VAL A 27 0.24 7.53 6.00
C VAL A 27 -0.12 6.83 7.29
N HIS A 28 -0.06 7.59 8.38
CA HIS A 28 -0.51 7.15 9.69
C HIS A 28 -2.01 7.43 9.87
N LEU A 29 -2.78 6.38 10.19
CA LEU A 29 -4.20 6.44 10.54
C LEU A 29 -4.36 6.07 12.03
N PRO A 30 -4.54 7.05 12.92
CA PRO A 30 -4.62 6.81 14.36
C PRO A 30 -5.70 5.79 14.72
N GLY A 31 -5.33 4.79 15.53
CA GLY A 31 -6.20 3.70 15.96
C GLY A 31 -6.35 2.57 14.93
N LEU A 32 -5.67 2.66 13.78
CA LEU A 32 -5.61 1.61 12.76
C LEU A 32 -4.18 1.12 12.55
N GLY A 33 -3.27 2.03 12.21
CA GLY A 33 -1.93 1.66 11.74
C GLY A 33 -1.35 2.63 10.71
N THR A 34 -0.25 2.22 10.10
CA THR A 34 0.50 3.01 9.14
C THR A 34 0.62 2.27 7.80
N PHE A 35 0.24 2.95 6.72
CA PHE A 35 0.55 2.54 5.36
C PHE A 35 1.87 3.15 4.92
N PHE A 36 2.71 2.37 4.24
CA PHE A 36 4.00 2.81 3.75
C PHE A 36 4.37 2.05 2.47
N VAL A 37 5.39 2.55 1.78
CA VAL A 37 5.97 1.84 0.63
C VAL A 37 7.19 1.07 1.09
N GLU A 38 7.19 -0.25 0.87
CA GLU A 38 8.36 -1.10 1.10
C GLU A 38 9.04 -1.42 -0.23
N HIS A 39 10.33 -1.09 -0.34
CA HIS A 39 11.13 -1.45 -1.50
C HIS A 39 11.53 -2.93 -1.41
N GLN A 40 11.19 -3.70 -2.44
CA GLN A 40 11.62 -5.08 -2.61
C GLN A 40 12.75 -5.13 -3.63
N ASP A 41 13.92 -5.63 -3.21
CA ASP A 41 15.04 -5.91 -4.09
C ASP A 41 14.71 -7.01 -5.11
N SER A 42 15.50 -7.09 -6.17
CA SER A 42 15.40 -8.20 -7.12
C SER A 42 15.68 -9.54 -6.44
N ARG A 43 14.87 -10.56 -6.75
CA ARG A 43 15.02 -11.90 -6.19
C ARG A 43 14.93 -12.97 -7.26
N LEU A 44 15.73 -14.02 -7.14
CA LEU A 44 15.59 -15.23 -7.93
C LEU A 44 14.53 -16.13 -7.30
N GLU A 45 13.55 -16.55 -8.09
CA GLU A 45 12.48 -17.45 -7.68
C GLU A 45 12.27 -18.55 -8.72
N GLU A 46 11.93 -19.76 -8.26
CA GLU A 46 11.54 -20.85 -9.15
C GLU A 46 10.04 -20.74 -9.47
N ARG A 47 9.70 -20.58 -10.75
CA ARG A 47 8.32 -20.61 -11.25
C ARG A 47 8.24 -21.62 -12.40
N ASP A 48 7.32 -22.59 -12.27
CA ASP A 48 7.09 -23.64 -13.27
C ASP A 48 8.37 -24.41 -13.68
N GLY A 49 9.26 -24.68 -12.71
CA GLY A 49 10.53 -25.38 -12.93
C GLY A 49 11.61 -24.55 -13.63
N GLN A 50 11.39 -23.24 -13.79
CA GLN A 50 12.36 -22.30 -14.34
C GLN A 50 12.76 -21.27 -13.29
N MET A 51 14.05 -20.95 -13.23
CA MET A 51 14.54 -19.83 -12.42
C MET A 51 14.18 -18.52 -13.12
N VAL A 52 13.38 -17.69 -12.47
CA VAL A 52 12.97 -16.37 -12.93
C VAL A 52 13.55 -15.31 -12.00
N MET A 53 14.01 -14.21 -12.57
CA MET A 53 14.41 -13.03 -11.79
C MET A 53 13.19 -12.12 -11.66
N GLU A 54 12.72 -11.94 -10.42
CA GLU A 54 11.76 -10.89 -10.11
C GLU A 54 12.49 -9.55 -10.10
N PRO A 55 12.02 -8.55 -10.87
CA PRO A 55 12.59 -7.21 -10.84
C PRO A 55 12.34 -6.55 -9.49
N PRO A 56 13.18 -5.56 -9.11
CA PRO A 56 12.91 -4.76 -7.93
C PRO A 56 11.59 -4.00 -8.11
N ARG A 57 10.82 -3.89 -7.03
CA ARG A 57 9.52 -3.23 -7.06
C ARG A 57 9.19 -2.65 -5.70
N ASP A 58 8.37 -1.61 -5.74
CA ASP A 58 7.78 -1.04 -4.55
C ASP A 58 6.43 -1.72 -4.29
N ILE A 59 6.19 -2.10 -3.04
CA ILE A 59 4.91 -2.66 -2.60
C ILE A 59 4.29 -1.77 -1.53
N VAL A 60 2.96 -1.68 -1.55
CA VAL A 60 2.23 -1.04 -0.44
C VAL A 60 2.18 -2.02 0.72
N ALA A 61 2.70 -1.60 1.86
CA ALA A 61 2.70 -2.35 3.10
C ALA A 61 1.84 -1.63 4.16
N PHE A 62 1.39 -2.38 5.16
CA PHE A 62 0.60 -1.87 6.26
C PHE A 62 1.07 -2.49 7.58
N SER A 63 1.35 -1.64 8.56
CA SER A 63 1.65 -2.05 9.93
C SER A 63 0.48 -1.62 10.84
N PRO A 64 -0.27 -2.55 11.44
CA PRO A 64 -1.32 -2.21 12.39
C PRO A 64 -0.73 -1.57 13.66
N GLU A 65 -1.52 -0.73 14.32
CA GLU A 65 -1.27 -0.34 15.72
C GLU A 65 -1.59 -1.52 16.67
N ASP A 66 -0.88 -1.60 17.79
CA ASP A 66 -1.05 -2.63 18.84
C ASP A 66 -2.43 -2.56 19.54
#